data_AF-A0A0D6A530-F1
#
_entry.id   AF-A0A0D6A530-F1
#
_cell.length_a   1.000
_cell.length_b   1.000
_cell.length_c   1.000
_cell.angle_alpha   90.00
_cell.angle_beta   90.00
_cell.angle_gamma   90.00
#
_symmetry.space_group_name_H-M   'P 1'
#
loop_
_entity.id
_entity.type
_entity.pdbx_description
1 polymer ?
#
loop_
_entity_poly.entity_id
_entity_poly.type
_entity_poly.pdbx_seq_one_letter_code
_entity_poly.pdbx_strand_id
1 'polypeptide(L)'
;MTKKKKLTYLFIIIILLAVGIGLWVKHTQTRERTLTIGIYTGSSWDVPSGKPYHMIDYTIKKFKKEHPHTIIKYESGIRREDYRNWLSEKIIEEQMPDLVIVPSHDFNLLASEGAFKNVGPMMSRDKISSNEFYHSALEAGQYKKKQLALPYEANPTLMVMNKTLLSKLKLRSPNENWTPEKFYQTCHKVSHSNSGKKYYGVTSNYNWQDAQLAYGNQLFSKDDNKLQLTSSKAHDGLFINRKFNK
;
A
#
# COMPACT_ATOMS: atom_id res chain seq x y z
N MET A 1 12.29 -67.42 7.14
CA MET A 1 11.73 -66.40 8.06
C MET A 1 10.20 -66.49 8.03
N THR A 2 9.55 -66.81 9.14
CA THR A 2 8.08 -67.03 9.19
C THR A 2 7.31 -65.75 8.85
N LYS A 3 6.15 -65.84 8.18
CA LYS A 3 5.30 -64.68 7.81
C LYS A 3 5.07 -63.72 8.99
N LYS A 4 4.91 -64.26 10.21
CA LYS A 4 4.80 -63.48 11.45
C LYS A 4 6.02 -62.59 11.72
N LYS A 5 7.25 -63.13 11.61
CA LYS A 5 8.48 -62.34 11.81
C LYS A 5 8.63 -61.22 10.78
N LYS A 6 8.30 -61.47 9.50
CA LYS A 6 8.29 -60.43 8.45
C LYS A 6 7.30 -59.29 8.76
N LEU A 7 6.10 -59.63 9.26
CA LEU A 7 5.09 -58.65 9.64
C LEU A 7 5.54 -57.80 10.85
N THR A 8 6.19 -58.42 11.84
CA THR A 8 6.76 -57.71 13.00
C THR A 8 7.86 -56.73 12.58
N TYR A 9 8.79 -57.13 11.69
CA TYR A 9 9.82 -56.22 11.19
C TYR A 9 9.24 -55.05 10.39
N LEU A 10 8.23 -55.30 9.55
CA LEU A 10 7.56 -54.23 8.80
C LEU A 10 6.89 -53.21 9.73
N PHE A 11 6.25 -53.67 10.80
CA PHE A 11 5.61 -52.80 11.80
C PHE A 11 6.64 -51.94 12.55
N ILE A 12 7.79 -52.52 12.92
CA ILE A 12 8.89 -51.78 13.56
C ILE A 12 9.45 -50.70 12.63
N ILE A 13 9.61 -50.99 11.32
CA ILE A 13 10.08 -50.02 10.33
C ILE A 13 9.09 -48.85 10.18
N ILE A 14 7.79 -49.12 10.15
CA ILE A 14 6.76 -48.08 10.07
C ILE A 14 6.79 -47.18 11.31
N ILE A 15 6.94 -47.76 12.51
CA ILE A 15 7.07 -46.98 13.75
C ILE A 15 8.33 -46.12 13.71
N LEU A 16 9.48 -46.67 13.31
CA LEU A 16 10.73 -45.91 13.21
C LEU A 16 10.62 -44.76 12.18
N LEU A 17 9.95 -44.99 11.05
CA LEU A 17 9.67 -43.93 10.08
C LEU A 17 8.74 -42.86 10.64
N ALA A 18 7.66 -43.24 11.34
CA ALA A 18 6.74 -42.29 11.96
C ALA A 18 7.43 -41.46 13.06
N VAL A 19 8.28 -42.08 13.88
CA VAL A 19 9.10 -41.40 14.90
C VAL A 19 10.12 -40.48 14.23
N GLY A 20 10.81 -40.94 13.18
CA GLY A 20 11.76 -40.14 12.41
C GLY A 20 11.10 -38.91 11.78
N ILE A 21 9.92 -39.06 11.18
CA ILE A 21 9.12 -37.95 10.65
C ILE A 21 8.69 -37.02 11.77
N GLY A 22 8.22 -37.55 12.91
CA GLY A 22 7.83 -36.74 14.07
C GLY A 22 8.98 -35.90 14.64
N LEU A 23 10.17 -36.49 14.77
CA LEU A 23 11.39 -35.81 15.20
C LEU A 23 11.84 -34.76 14.17
N TRP A 24 11.75 -35.08 12.87
CA TRP A 24 12.09 -34.13 11.80
C TRP A 24 11.11 -32.95 11.73
N VAL A 25 9.81 -33.19 11.87
CA VAL A 25 8.78 -32.14 11.97
C VAL A 25 9.02 -31.27 13.21
N LYS A 26 9.29 -31.88 14.36
CA LYS A 26 9.59 -31.12 15.59
C LYS A 26 10.85 -30.27 15.41
N HIS A 27 11.93 -30.84 14.88
CA HIS A 27 13.18 -30.12 14.65
C HIS A 27 13.03 -28.97 13.65
N THR A 28 12.28 -29.16 12.57
CA THR A 28 12.03 -28.12 11.57
C THR A 28 11.10 -27.00 12.06
N GLN A 29 10.20 -27.31 13.01
CA GLN A 29 9.34 -26.32 13.68
C GLN A 29 10.07 -25.55 14.78
N THR A 30 11.00 -26.17 15.51
CA THR A 30 11.74 -25.52 16.61
C THR A 30 13.01 -24.80 16.16
N ARG A 31 13.40 -24.92 14.89
CA ARG A 31 14.57 -24.21 14.36
C ARG A 31 14.30 -22.72 14.31
N GLU A 32 15.16 -21.95 14.95
CA GLU A 32 15.06 -20.49 14.93
C GLU A 32 15.18 -19.95 13.50
N ARG A 33 14.25 -19.08 13.12
CA ARG A 33 14.26 -18.38 11.83
C ARG A 33 14.34 -16.88 12.09
N THR A 34 15.29 -16.20 11.47
CA THR A 34 15.34 -14.74 11.50
C THR A 34 14.57 -14.20 10.30
N LEU A 35 13.65 -13.27 10.56
CA LEU A 35 12.95 -12.48 9.56
C LEU A 35 13.39 -11.02 9.69
N THR A 36 13.86 -10.45 8.60
CA THR A 36 14.28 -9.06 8.50
C THR A 36 13.19 -8.21 7.84
N ILE A 37 12.89 -7.04 8.41
CA ILE A 37 11.85 -6.15 7.93
C ILE A 37 12.40 -4.74 7.71
N GLY A 38 12.23 -4.19 6.51
CA GLY A 38 12.53 -2.80 6.18
C GLY A 38 11.29 -1.92 6.32
N ILE A 39 11.29 -0.99 7.29
CA ILE A 39 10.21 -0.04 7.53
C ILE A 39 10.75 1.40 7.64
N TYR A 40 9.91 2.39 7.39
CA TYR A 40 10.22 3.79 7.69
C TYR A 40 9.44 4.30 8.91
N THR A 41 9.95 5.39 9.48
CA THR A 41 9.33 6.16 10.56
C THR A 41 8.50 7.30 10.01
N GLY A 42 7.45 7.64 10.75
CA GLY A 42 6.54 8.72 10.40
C GLY A 42 5.21 8.21 9.88
N SER A 43 4.35 9.16 9.54
CA SER A 43 3.03 8.88 8.97
C SER A 43 3.13 8.85 7.45
N SER A 44 2.34 7.99 6.81
CA SER A 44 2.09 8.05 5.35
C SER A 44 1.53 9.42 4.91
N TRP A 45 1.08 10.24 5.87
CA TRP A 45 0.45 11.55 5.71
C TRP A 45 1.36 12.73 6.06
N ASP A 46 2.65 12.48 6.34
CA ASP A 46 3.61 13.52 6.75
C ASP A 46 3.22 14.25 8.05
N VAL A 47 2.33 13.65 8.82
CA VAL A 47 1.91 14.13 10.15
C VAL A 47 2.82 13.50 11.21
N PRO A 48 3.33 14.27 12.19
CA PRO A 48 4.08 13.72 13.30
C PRO A 48 3.30 12.60 14.00
N SER A 49 3.87 11.40 14.01
CA SER A 49 3.34 10.28 14.79
C SER A 49 4.06 10.25 16.13
N GLY A 50 3.31 10.37 17.24
CA GLY A 50 3.89 10.27 18.58
C GLY A 50 4.43 8.88 18.93
N LYS A 51 4.09 7.84 18.14
CA LYS A 51 4.51 6.45 18.36
C LYS A 51 4.73 5.70 17.03
N PRO A 52 5.79 6.02 16.27
CA PRO A 52 5.99 5.53 14.90
C PRO A 52 6.06 4.00 14.80
N TYR A 53 6.51 3.31 15.86
CA TYR A 53 6.66 1.84 15.85
C TYR A 53 5.53 1.07 16.55
N HIS A 54 4.55 1.74 17.15
CA HIS A 54 3.58 1.05 18.01
C HIS A 54 2.80 -0.05 17.27
N MET A 55 2.40 0.20 16.01
CA MET A 55 1.69 -0.79 15.21
C MET A 55 2.57 -1.96 14.79
N ILE A 56 3.83 -1.72 14.42
CA ILE A 56 4.73 -2.81 14.05
C ILE A 56 5.10 -3.65 15.28
N ASP A 57 5.38 -3.02 16.43
CA ASP A 57 5.70 -3.72 17.67
C ASP A 57 4.52 -4.57 18.16
N TYR A 58 3.31 -4.02 18.08
CA TYR A 58 2.09 -4.77 18.38
C TYR A 58 1.92 -5.99 17.46
N THR A 59 2.14 -5.80 16.15
CA THR A 59 2.03 -6.86 15.15
C THR A 59 3.08 -7.95 15.37
N ILE A 60 4.34 -7.56 15.60
CA ILE A 60 5.45 -8.47 15.94
C ILE A 60 5.13 -9.27 17.20
N LYS A 61 4.61 -8.61 18.24
CA LYS A 61 4.22 -9.27 19.49
C LYS A 61 3.11 -10.29 19.26
N LYS A 62 2.11 -9.97 18.42
CA LYS A 62 1.03 -10.91 18.07
C LYS A 62 1.56 -12.08 17.24
N PHE A 63 2.36 -11.81 16.22
CA PHE A 63 2.97 -12.83 15.36
C PHE A 63 3.86 -13.80 16.15
N LYS A 64 4.69 -13.30 17.07
CA LYS A 64 5.56 -14.14 17.92
C LYS A 64 4.80 -15.08 18.85
N LYS A 65 3.54 -14.77 19.22
CA LYS A 65 2.71 -15.70 20.01
C LYS A 65 2.35 -16.95 19.22
N GLU A 66 2.11 -16.81 17.92
CA GLU A 66 1.78 -17.91 17.01
C GLU A 66 3.05 -18.58 16.44
N HIS A 67 4.16 -17.85 16.41
CA HIS A 67 5.45 -18.29 15.87
C HIS A 67 6.62 -18.05 16.85
N PRO A 68 6.70 -18.80 17.97
CA PRO A 68 7.65 -18.53 19.06
C PRO A 68 9.13 -18.70 18.67
N HIS A 69 9.41 -19.48 17.61
CA HIS A 69 10.76 -19.71 17.10
C HIS A 69 11.18 -18.70 16.00
N THR A 70 10.41 -17.63 15.79
CA THR A 70 10.77 -16.59 14.80
C THR A 70 11.35 -15.36 15.48
N ILE A 71 12.59 -15.05 15.13
CA ILE A 71 13.27 -13.81 15.50
C ILE A 71 12.93 -12.76 14.45
N ILE A 72 12.27 -11.68 14.85
CA ILE A 72 12.00 -10.56 13.94
C ILE A 72 13.00 -9.45 14.24
N LYS A 73 13.69 -8.97 13.20
CA LYS A 73 14.57 -7.81 13.22
C LYS A 73 14.04 -6.78 12.23
N TYR A 74 13.92 -5.53 12.64
CA TYR A 74 13.61 -4.45 11.72
C TYR A 74 14.59 -3.30 11.94
N GLU A 75 14.90 -2.59 10.86
CA GLU A 75 15.75 -1.41 10.94
C GLU A 75 14.92 -0.22 11.39
N SER A 76 15.43 0.51 12.38
CA SER A 76 14.74 1.63 13.01
C SER A 76 15.48 2.93 12.70
N GLY A 77 14.75 4.04 12.55
CA GLY A 77 15.31 5.38 12.39
C GLY A 77 15.31 5.87 10.94
N ILE A 78 14.93 5.03 9.99
CA ILE A 78 14.81 5.42 8.59
C ILE A 78 13.63 6.36 8.46
N ARG A 79 13.86 7.59 7.99
CA ARG A 79 12.78 8.56 7.75
C ARG A 79 12.10 8.24 6.43
N ARG A 80 10.84 8.63 6.26
CA ARG A 80 10.06 8.35 5.04
C ARG A 80 10.76 8.89 3.78
N GLU A 81 11.32 10.10 3.87
CA GLU A 81 12.07 10.77 2.81
C GLU A 81 13.37 10.07 2.45
N ASP A 82 14.02 9.40 3.42
CA ASP A 82 15.30 8.71 3.22
C ASP A 82 15.10 7.24 2.81
N TYR A 83 13.90 6.70 3.04
CA TYR A 83 13.58 5.28 2.86
C TYR A 83 13.86 4.78 1.44
N ARG A 84 13.59 5.61 0.43
CA ARG A 84 13.85 5.26 -0.97
C ARG A 84 15.34 5.04 -1.25
N ASN A 85 16.19 5.93 -0.74
CA ASN A 85 17.63 5.83 -0.89
C ASN A 85 18.14 4.60 -0.15
N TRP A 86 17.70 4.44 1.10
CA TRP A 86 18.03 3.28 1.92
C TRP A 86 17.65 1.94 1.24
N LEU A 87 16.44 1.84 0.67
CA LEU A 87 16.01 0.63 -0.02
C LEU A 87 16.85 0.37 -1.27
N SER A 88 17.21 1.42 -2.01
CA SER A 88 18.07 1.32 -3.20
C SER A 88 19.47 0.83 -2.83
N GLU A 89 20.05 1.33 -1.74
CA GLU A 89 21.32 0.85 -1.19
C GLU A 89 21.23 -0.64 -0.84
N LYS A 90 20.18 -1.08 -0.14
CA LYS A 90 20.00 -2.51 0.19
C LYS A 90 19.84 -3.42 -1.02
N ILE A 91 19.24 -2.93 -2.09
CA ILE A 91 19.15 -3.68 -3.35
C ILE A 91 20.55 -3.81 -3.99
N ILE A 92 21.33 -2.72 -4.06
CA ILE A 92 22.69 -2.71 -4.64
C ILE A 92 23.64 -3.60 -3.83
N GLU A 93 23.51 -3.59 -2.49
CA GLU A 93 24.29 -4.42 -1.57
C GLU A 93 23.90 -5.91 -1.61
N GLU A 94 22.84 -6.28 -2.35
CA GLU A 94 22.21 -7.61 -2.32
C GLU A 94 21.76 -8.03 -0.91
N GLN A 95 21.40 -7.04 -0.08
CA GLN A 95 21.00 -7.19 1.33
C GLN A 95 19.55 -6.72 1.57
N MET A 96 18.68 -6.85 0.57
CA MET A 96 17.28 -6.48 0.72
C MET A 96 16.63 -7.32 1.85
N PRO A 97 15.90 -6.69 2.79
CA PRO A 97 15.18 -7.43 3.83
C PRO A 97 14.14 -8.41 3.27
N ASP A 98 13.76 -9.40 4.07
CA ASP A 98 12.76 -10.40 3.71
C ASP A 98 11.37 -9.79 3.45
N LEU A 99 11.04 -8.71 4.17
CA LEU A 99 9.81 -7.94 4.01
C LEU A 99 10.13 -6.44 3.97
N VAL A 100 9.62 -5.73 2.97
CA VAL A 100 9.82 -4.28 2.85
C VAL A 100 8.48 -3.58 2.59
N ILE A 101 8.35 -2.33 3.04
CA ILE A 101 7.27 -1.45 2.60
C ILE A 101 7.67 -0.91 1.22
N VAL A 102 6.85 -1.09 0.20
CA VAL A 102 7.20 -0.62 -1.15
C VAL A 102 6.51 0.72 -1.42
N PRO A 103 7.25 1.81 -1.68
CA PRO A 103 6.65 3.06 -2.14
C PRO A 103 5.92 2.82 -3.47
N SER A 104 4.68 3.31 -3.57
CA SER A 104 3.82 3.07 -4.73
C SER A 104 4.42 3.52 -6.06
N HIS A 105 5.24 4.58 -6.04
CA HIS A 105 5.92 5.11 -7.22
C HIS A 105 7.09 4.25 -7.71
N ASP A 106 7.72 3.47 -6.83
CA ASP A 106 8.84 2.59 -7.18
C ASP A 106 8.42 1.15 -7.46
N PHE A 107 7.19 0.75 -7.07
CA PHE A 107 6.71 -0.63 -7.18
C PHE A 107 6.87 -1.22 -8.58
N ASN A 108 6.39 -0.53 -9.63
CA ASN A 108 6.42 -1.06 -11.00
C ASN A 108 7.85 -1.24 -11.53
N LEU A 109 8.75 -0.33 -11.17
CA LEU A 109 10.17 -0.43 -11.53
C LEU A 109 10.81 -1.64 -10.85
N LEU A 110 10.67 -1.74 -9.53
CA LEU A 110 11.24 -2.86 -8.78
C LEU A 110 10.64 -4.21 -9.20
N ALA A 111 9.34 -4.23 -9.53
CA ALA A 111 8.67 -5.40 -10.08
C ALA A 111 9.18 -5.78 -11.49
N SER A 112 9.52 -4.81 -12.35
CA SER A 112 10.07 -5.10 -13.68
C SER A 112 11.47 -5.71 -13.59
N GLU A 113 12.26 -5.27 -12.61
CA GLU A 113 13.60 -5.82 -12.32
C GLU A 113 13.55 -7.15 -11.56
N GLY A 114 12.37 -7.64 -11.19
CA GLY A 114 12.20 -8.92 -10.51
C GLY A 114 12.58 -8.91 -9.03
N ALA A 115 12.58 -7.75 -8.38
CA ALA A 115 12.93 -7.60 -6.97
C ALA A 115 11.96 -8.36 -6.03
N PHE A 116 10.73 -8.64 -6.46
CA PHE A 116 9.69 -9.19 -5.60
C PHE A 116 9.29 -10.62 -5.95
N LYS A 117 9.07 -11.42 -4.90
CA LYS A 117 8.50 -12.76 -5.01
C LYS A 117 7.01 -12.70 -5.28
N ASN A 118 6.50 -13.61 -6.12
CA ASN A 118 5.06 -13.81 -6.27
C ASN A 118 4.46 -14.40 -4.98
N VAL A 119 3.67 -13.60 -4.27
CA VAL A 119 3.00 -13.99 -3.01
C VAL A 119 1.63 -14.63 -3.24
N GLY A 120 1.07 -14.55 -4.45
CA GLY A 120 -0.23 -15.14 -4.80
C GLY A 120 -0.37 -16.62 -4.39
N PRO A 121 0.61 -17.50 -4.69
CA PRO A 121 0.56 -18.89 -4.24
C PRO A 121 0.53 -19.05 -2.72
N MET A 122 1.15 -18.14 -1.97
CA MET A 122 1.11 -18.16 -0.50
C MET A 122 -0.27 -17.76 0.02
N MET A 123 -0.89 -16.74 -0.59
CA MET A 123 -2.27 -16.37 -0.27
C MET A 123 -3.23 -17.55 -0.48
N SER A 124 -3.12 -18.26 -1.60
CA SER A 124 -3.95 -19.44 -1.89
C SER A 124 -3.73 -20.56 -0.88
N ARG A 125 -2.46 -20.86 -0.54
CA ARG A 125 -2.11 -21.87 0.46
C ARG A 125 -2.68 -21.55 1.84
N ASP A 126 -2.58 -20.28 2.23
CA ASP A 126 -2.98 -19.81 3.56
C ASP A 126 -4.45 -19.37 3.60
N LYS A 127 -5.20 -19.62 2.52
CA LYS A 127 -6.63 -19.32 2.36
C LYS A 127 -7.00 -17.85 2.55
N ILE A 128 -6.06 -16.95 2.24
CA ILE A 128 -6.30 -15.51 2.23
C ILE A 128 -7.06 -15.16 0.95
N SER A 129 -8.28 -14.68 1.11
CA SER A 129 -9.16 -14.30 0.01
C SER A 129 -8.87 -12.88 -0.47
N SER A 130 -8.96 -12.64 -1.79
CA SER A 130 -8.88 -11.28 -2.34
C SER A 130 -9.97 -10.35 -1.82
N ASN A 131 -11.11 -10.92 -1.39
CA ASN A 131 -12.25 -10.16 -0.87
C ASN A 131 -12.00 -9.62 0.55
N GLU A 132 -10.91 -10.04 1.21
CA GLU A 132 -10.47 -9.45 2.48
C GLU A 132 -9.81 -8.08 2.28
N PHE A 133 -9.53 -7.71 1.03
CA PHE A 133 -8.90 -6.44 0.67
C PHE A 133 -9.82 -5.56 -0.17
N TYR A 134 -9.61 -4.25 -0.09
CA TYR A 134 -10.14 -3.34 -1.10
C TYR A 134 -9.56 -3.71 -2.46
N HIS A 135 -10.43 -3.92 -3.45
CA HIS A 135 -10.05 -4.43 -4.76
C HIS A 135 -8.93 -3.60 -5.42
N SER A 136 -9.10 -2.28 -5.49
CA SER A 136 -8.10 -1.37 -6.07
C SER A 136 -6.77 -1.37 -5.34
N ALA A 137 -6.78 -1.55 -4.00
CA ALA A 137 -5.55 -1.61 -3.21
C ALA A 137 -4.79 -2.92 -3.46
N LEU A 138 -5.51 -4.03 -3.61
CA LEU A 138 -4.89 -5.31 -3.96
C LEU A 138 -4.35 -5.31 -5.39
N GLU A 139 -5.10 -4.75 -6.34
CA GLU A 139 -4.67 -4.58 -7.74
C GLU A 139 -3.39 -3.73 -7.85
N ALA A 140 -3.22 -2.70 -7.02
CA ALA A 140 -2.01 -1.88 -7.01
C ALA A 140 -0.72 -2.67 -6.69
N GLY A 141 -0.84 -3.82 -6.02
CA GLY A 141 0.28 -4.73 -5.74
C GLY A 141 0.49 -5.81 -6.82
N GLN A 142 -0.17 -5.70 -7.97
CA GLN A 142 -0.06 -6.65 -9.06
C GLN A 142 0.85 -6.16 -10.19
N TYR A 143 1.65 -7.06 -10.72
CA TYR A 143 2.45 -6.81 -11.91
C TYR A 143 2.41 -8.04 -12.83
N LYS A 144 2.11 -7.83 -14.13
CA LYS A 144 1.95 -8.89 -15.13
C LYS A 144 1.09 -10.08 -14.63
N LYS A 145 -0.08 -9.77 -14.03
CA LYS A 145 -1.04 -10.73 -13.45
C LYS A 145 -0.53 -11.57 -12.27
N LYS A 146 0.57 -11.16 -11.62
CA LYS A 146 1.10 -11.78 -10.40
C LYS A 146 0.92 -10.82 -9.23
N GLN A 147 0.54 -11.34 -8.07
CA GLN A 147 0.51 -10.57 -6.83
C GLN A 147 1.93 -10.53 -6.26
N LEU A 148 2.56 -9.36 -6.26
CA LEU A 148 3.94 -9.18 -5.79
C LEU A 148 4.03 -8.43 -4.45
N ALA A 149 3.01 -7.64 -4.11
CA ALA A 149 2.90 -6.95 -2.83
C ALA A 149 1.49 -7.08 -2.25
N LEU A 150 1.35 -6.98 -0.94
CA LEU A 150 0.04 -6.88 -0.27
C LEU A 150 -0.19 -5.44 0.18
N PRO A 151 -1.43 -4.94 0.15
CA PRO A 151 -1.74 -3.60 0.60
C PRO A 151 -1.53 -3.49 2.12
N TYR A 152 -0.64 -2.57 2.53
CA TYR A 152 -0.37 -2.28 3.94
C TYR A 152 -1.35 -1.24 4.52
N GLU A 153 -1.62 -0.19 3.74
CA GLU A 153 -2.53 0.90 4.09
C GLU A 153 -3.30 1.31 2.83
N ALA A 154 -4.58 1.67 2.99
CA ALA A 154 -5.37 2.30 1.95
C ALA A 154 -5.59 3.77 2.32
N ASN A 155 -5.09 4.66 1.46
CA ASN A 155 -5.17 6.10 1.65
C ASN A 155 -6.03 6.71 0.52
N PRO A 156 -7.34 6.89 0.75
CA PRO A 156 -8.20 7.59 -0.21
C PRO A 156 -8.00 9.11 -0.10
N THR A 157 -7.86 9.77 -1.25
CA THR A 157 -7.92 11.24 -1.32
C THR A 157 -9.36 11.71 -1.15
N LEU A 158 -9.59 12.62 -0.20
CA LEU A 158 -10.91 13.16 0.11
C LEU A 158 -10.94 14.69 -0.08
N MET A 159 -12.05 15.18 -0.61
CA MET A 159 -12.37 16.61 -0.62
C MET A 159 -13.02 16.99 0.71
N VAL A 160 -12.35 17.85 1.50
CA VAL A 160 -12.88 18.39 2.76
C VAL A 160 -13.23 19.86 2.60
N MET A 161 -14.38 20.26 3.13
CA MET A 161 -14.93 21.61 2.93
C MET A 161 -15.32 22.28 4.24
N ASN A 162 -14.97 23.56 4.37
CA ASN A 162 -15.37 24.39 5.50
C ASN A 162 -16.80 24.94 5.31
N LYS A 163 -17.80 24.18 5.78
CA LYS A 163 -19.22 24.56 5.68
C LYS A 163 -19.54 25.86 6.42
N THR A 164 -18.92 26.11 7.57
CA THR A 164 -19.11 27.34 8.37
C THR A 164 -18.67 28.59 7.59
N LEU A 165 -17.54 28.50 6.89
CA LEU A 165 -17.07 29.59 6.03
C LEU A 165 -18.05 29.88 4.89
N LEU A 166 -18.54 28.84 4.21
CA LEU A 166 -19.52 29.02 3.13
C LEU A 166 -20.80 29.72 3.64
N SER A 167 -21.35 29.27 4.78
CA SER A 167 -22.51 29.91 5.39
C SER A 167 -22.25 31.38 5.76
N LYS A 168 -21.08 31.70 6.32
CA LYS A 168 -20.69 33.08 6.65
C LYS A 168 -20.66 33.98 5.40
N LEU A 169 -20.18 33.43 4.28
CA LEU A 169 -20.14 34.13 2.99
C LEU A 169 -21.47 34.06 2.23
N LYS A 170 -22.52 33.50 2.84
CA LYS A 170 -23.85 33.28 2.22
C LYS A 170 -23.76 32.47 0.92
N LEU A 171 -22.78 31.57 0.82
CA LEU A 171 -22.61 30.64 -0.29
C LEU A 171 -23.31 29.32 0.03
N ARG A 172 -24.03 28.76 -0.94
CA ARG A 172 -24.65 27.45 -0.79
C ARG A 172 -23.58 26.37 -0.74
N SER A 173 -23.78 25.38 0.12
CA SER A 173 -22.97 24.17 0.12
C SER A 173 -23.23 23.40 -1.19
N PRO A 174 -22.19 22.90 -1.88
CA PRO A 174 -22.36 22.01 -3.02
C PRO A 174 -23.10 20.73 -2.61
N ASN A 175 -23.90 20.20 -3.54
CA ASN A 175 -24.56 18.90 -3.39
C ASN A 175 -23.68 17.78 -3.94
N GLU A 176 -24.15 16.54 -3.88
CA GLU A 176 -23.41 15.37 -4.36
C GLU A 176 -23.13 15.39 -5.88
N ASN A 177 -23.93 16.14 -6.65
CA ASN A 177 -23.79 16.29 -8.10
C ASN A 177 -22.93 17.50 -8.49
N TRP A 178 -21.84 17.72 -7.74
CA TRP A 178 -20.96 18.86 -7.94
C TRP A 178 -20.07 18.67 -9.17
N THR A 179 -20.08 19.64 -10.09
CA THR A 179 -19.21 19.61 -11.28
C THR A 179 -17.90 20.36 -11.02
N PRO A 180 -16.80 20.06 -11.73
CA PRO A 180 -15.53 20.79 -11.60
C PRO A 180 -15.66 22.30 -11.81
N GLU A 181 -16.56 22.74 -12.69
CA GLU A 181 -16.81 24.17 -12.95
C GLU A 181 -17.54 24.82 -11.79
N LYS A 182 -18.55 24.15 -11.23
CA LYS A 182 -19.24 24.63 -10.02
C LYS A 182 -18.28 24.67 -8.84
N PHE A 183 -17.31 23.75 -8.78
CA PHE A 183 -16.25 23.77 -7.76
C PHE A 183 -15.40 25.03 -7.90
N TYR A 184 -14.85 25.25 -9.09
CA TYR A 184 -14.09 26.47 -9.40
C TYR A 184 -14.88 27.75 -9.08
N GLN A 185 -16.15 27.84 -9.48
CA GLN A 185 -16.98 29.02 -9.20
C GLN A 185 -17.16 29.28 -7.71
N THR A 186 -17.36 28.24 -6.90
CA THR A 186 -17.44 28.37 -5.44
C THR A 186 -16.11 28.85 -4.87
N CYS A 187 -14.99 28.23 -5.27
CA CYS A 187 -13.66 28.63 -4.83
C CYS A 187 -13.34 30.08 -5.19
N HIS A 188 -13.68 30.50 -6.42
CA HIS A 188 -13.48 31.85 -6.91
C HIS A 188 -14.28 32.86 -6.07
N LYS A 189 -15.55 32.56 -5.75
CA LYS A 189 -16.39 33.42 -4.89
C LYS A 189 -15.86 33.52 -3.46
N VAL A 190 -15.31 32.43 -2.92
CA VAL A 190 -14.65 32.46 -1.61
C VAL A 190 -13.44 33.39 -1.64
N SER A 191 -12.56 33.23 -2.64
CA SER A 191 -11.32 34.02 -2.76
C SER A 191 -11.57 35.51 -3.00
N HIS A 192 -12.66 35.87 -3.68
CA HIS A 192 -13.02 37.25 -4.01
C HIS A 192 -14.17 37.79 -3.15
N SER A 193 -14.38 37.24 -1.96
CA SER A 193 -15.44 37.73 -1.08
C SER A 193 -15.11 39.10 -0.51
N ASN A 194 -16.09 40.03 -0.53
CA ASN A 194 -15.98 41.37 0.06
C ASN A 194 -16.14 41.36 1.59
N SER A 195 -15.49 40.40 2.26
CA SER A 195 -15.64 40.14 3.69
C SER A 195 -14.63 40.89 4.57
N GLY A 196 -13.78 41.72 3.97
CA GLY A 196 -12.67 42.41 4.66
C GLY A 196 -11.54 41.48 5.11
N LYS A 197 -11.65 40.16 4.87
CA LYS A 197 -10.61 39.15 5.13
C LYS A 197 -10.30 38.41 3.83
N LYS A 198 -9.02 38.06 3.65
CA LYS A 198 -8.59 37.21 2.54
C LYS A 198 -8.90 35.75 2.87
N TYR A 199 -9.70 35.12 2.02
CA TYR A 199 -9.96 33.68 2.06
C TYR A 199 -9.37 33.02 0.82
N TYR A 200 -9.14 31.71 0.88
CA TYR A 200 -8.72 30.90 -0.26
C TYR A 200 -9.78 29.83 -0.52
N GLY A 201 -10.21 29.70 -1.77
CA GLY A 201 -11.24 28.76 -2.17
C GLY A 201 -10.81 27.29 -2.14
N VAL A 202 -9.52 27.00 -2.32
CA VAL A 202 -8.95 25.65 -2.34
C VAL A 202 -7.50 25.71 -1.81
N THR A 203 -6.98 24.61 -1.29
CA THR A 203 -5.59 24.49 -0.87
C THR A 203 -4.67 24.26 -2.08
N SER A 204 -3.37 24.47 -1.91
CA SER A 204 -2.34 24.18 -2.92
C SER A 204 -2.23 22.69 -3.29
N ASN A 205 -2.92 21.80 -2.57
CA ASN A 205 -2.86 20.37 -2.81
C ASN A 205 -3.71 19.94 -4.02
N TYR A 206 -4.72 20.74 -4.39
CA TYR A 206 -5.50 20.49 -5.60
C TYR A 206 -4.64 20.82 -6.83
N ASN A 207 -4.24 19.79 -7.55
CA ASN A 207 -3.28 19.89 -8.66
C ASN A 207 -3.92 19.52 -10.01
N TRP A 208 -3.10 19.49 -11.05
CA TRP A 208 -3.58 19.18 -12.39
C TRP A 208 -4.10 17.74 -12.49
N GLN A 209 -3.52 16.76 -11.79
CA GLN A 209 -4.02 15.38 -11.80
C GLN A 209 -5.41 15.30 -11.16
N ASP A 210 -5.66 16.02 -10.06
CA ASP A 210 -7.00 16.09 -9.46
C ASP A 210 -8.03 16.67 -10.44
N ALA A 211 -7.64 17.70 -11.20
CA ALA A 211 -8.47 18.26 -12.24
C ALA A 211 -8.74 17.28 -13.39
N GLN A 212 -7.75 16.50 -13.81
CA GLN A 212 -7.93 15.44 -14.82
C GLN A 212 -8.94 14.40 -14.35
N LEU A 213 -8.79 13.93 -13.11
CA LEU A 213 -9.70 12.95 -12.50
C LEU A 213 -11.12 13.51 -12.34
N ALA A 214 -11.26 14.79 -12.00
CA ALA A 214 -12.55 15.44 -11.83
C ALA A 214 -13.36 15.52 -13.14
N TYR A 215 -12.70 15.60 -14.30
CA TYR A 215 -13.34 15.48 -15.63
C TYR A 215 -13.44 14.03 -16.13
N GLY A 216 -13.05 13.05 -15.30
CA GLY A 216 -13.07 11.64 -15.64
C GLY A 216 -12.09 11.28 -16.77
N ASN A 217 -10.98 12.00 -16.89
CA ASN A 217 -9.89 11.62 -17.78
C ASN A 217 -9.10 10.46 -17.15
N GLN A 218 -8.78 9.45 -17.96
CA GLN A 218 -7.85 8.39 -17.58
C GLN A 218 -6.49 8.74 -18.19
N LEU A 219 -5.49 9.04 -17.35
CA LEU A 219 -4.18 9.49 -17.84
C LEU A 219 -3.49 8.46 -18.73
N PHE A 220 -3.67 7.18 -18.44
CA PHE A 220 -3.13 6.08 -19.23
C PHE A 220 -4.26 5.18 -19.71
N SER A 221 -4.20 4.80 -20.98
CA SER A 221 -5.06 3.76 -21.55
C SER A 221 -4.84 2.43 -20.83
N LYS A 222 -5.93 1.72 -20.54
CA LYS A 222 -5.87 0.42 -19.84
C LYS A 222 -5.21 -0.68 -20.68
N ASP A 223 -5.26 -0.56 -22.00
CA ASP A 223 -4.87 -1.65 -22.91
C ASP A 223 -3.40 -1.58 -23.32
N ASP A 224 -2.91 -0.37 -23.58
CA ASP A 224 -1.57 -0.13 -24.14
C ASP A 224 -0.71 0.85 -23.34
N ASN A 225 -1.19 1.27 -22.16
CA ASN A 225 -0.51 2.24 -21.29
C ASN A 225 -0.12 3.55 -22.00
N LYS A 226 -0.81 3.92 -23.10
CA LYS A 226 -0.55 5.19 -23.78
C LYS A 226 -1.11 6.36 -22.97
N LEU A 227 -0.32 7.42 -22.90
CA LEU A 227 -0.66 8.68 -22.26
C LEU A 227 -1.79 9.41 -23.03
N GLN A 228 -2.84 9.82 -22.32
CA GLN A 228 -4.07 10.43 -22.86
C GLN A 228 -4.19 11.91 -22.45
N LEU A 229 -3.21 12.73 -22.82
CA LEU A 229 -3.21 14.18 -22.52
C LEU A 229 -3.85 15.05 -23.62
N THR A 230 -4.20 14.45 -24.75
CA THR A 230 -4.79 15.15 -25.92
C THR A 230 -6.30 14.98 -26.04
N SER A 231 -6.94 14.27 -25.12
CA SER A 231 -8.39 14.07 -25.13
C SER A 231 -9.13 15.36 -24.77
N SER A 232 -10.41 15.48 -25.15
CA SER A 232 -11.26 16.63 -24.76
C SER A 232 -11.33 16.78 -23.24
N LYS A 233 -11.52 15.67 -22.51
CA LYS A 233 -11.50 15.66 -21.05
C LYS A 233 -10.16 16.13 -20.48
N ALA A 234 -9.05 15.75 -21.12
CA ALA A 234 -7.74 16.19 -20.70
C ALA A 234 -7.57 17.69 -20.86
N HIS A 235 -8.01 18.22 -22.00
CA HIS A 235 -8.04 19.65 -22.27
C HIS A 235 -8.88 20.39 -21.21
N ASP A 236 -10.08 19.91 -20.89
CA ASP A 236 -10.97 20.55 -19.91
C ASP A 236 -10.36 20.55 -18.50
N GLY A 237 -9.75 19.44 -18.09
CA GLY A 237 -9.02 19.34 -16.81
C GLY A 237 -7.82 20.29 -16.74
N LEU A 238 -7.03 20.40 -17.81
CA LEU A 238 -5.90 21.34 -17.86
C LEU A 238 -6.40 22.80 -17.85
N PHE A 239 -7.50 23.07 -18.55
CA PHE A 239 -8.10 24.40 -18.62
C PHE A 239 -8.64 24.85 -17.27
N ILE A 240 -9.34 23.99 -16.51
CA ILE A 240 -9.81 24.36 -15.16
C ILE A 240 -8.62 24.56 -14.21
N ASN A 241 -7.60 23.71 -14.29
CA ASN A 241 -6.42 23.83 -13.44
C ASN A 241 -5.70 25.16 -13.70
N ARG A 242 -5.59 25.59 -14.96
CA ARG A 242 -5.04 26.90 -15.31
C ARG A 242 -5.84 28.04 -14.68
N LYS A 243 -7.16 27.92 -14.56
CA LYS A 243 -7.99 28.96 -13.91
C LYS A 243 -7.76 29.06 -12.41
N PHE A 244 -7.37 27.98 -11.74
CA PHE A 244 -7.01 28.01 -10.31
C PHE A 244 -5.63 28.64 -10.05
N ASN A 245 -4.74 28.62 -11.04
CA ASN A 245 -3.36 29.11 -10.93
C ASN A 245 -3.17 30.53 -11.51
N LYS A 246 -4.26 31.24 -11.80
CA LYS A 246 -4.26 32.67 -12.18
C LYS A 246 -4.72 33.51 -11.00
#